data_AF-A0A6A3P0R6-F1
#
_entry.id   AF-A0A6A3P0R6-F1
#
_cell.length_a   1.000
_cell.length_b   1.000
_cell.length_c   1.000
_cell.angle_alpha   90.00
_cell.angle_beta   90.00
_cell.angle_gamma   90.00
#
_symmetry.space_group_name_H-M   'P 1'
#
loop_
_entity.id
_entity.type
_entity.pdbx_description
1 polymer ?
#
loop_
_entity_poly.entity_id
_entity_poly.type
_entity_poly.pdbx_seq_one_letter_code
_entity_poly.pdbx_strand_id
1 'polypeptide(L)'
;MTAVVQYDSFFGQTRDTAGRVRVSSLLRVISAFRVLAYASSFDVIDENWEMSESTVKNCVRHFCEAVIAVFSPEYFRPPTPSSISELLEENAKRGFVGMVGSIDCMHWGWKICPIEVAGQHKGKEKKLSKVLEAVADYMLKIWHYNFGSPGSLNDLHILEQSPVFDAILRGEAATVHYDINGTVRLFTLF
;
A
#
# COMPACT_ATOMS: atom_id res chain seq x y z
N MET A 1 0.92 14.60 -9.19
CA MET A 1 1.66 15.76 -8.63
C MET A 1 0.73 16.86 -8.13
N THR A 2 -0.15 17.39 -8.98
CA THR A 2 -1.01 18.56 -8.64
C THR A 2 -1.80 18.38 -7.35
N ALA A 3 -2.45 17.23 -7.15
CA ALA A 3 -3.25 16.97 -5.95
C ALA A 3 -2.43 17.02 -4.64
N VAL A 4 -1.19 16.51 -4.66
CA VAL A 4 -0.29 16.56 -3.49
C VAL A 4 0.13 18.00 -3.18
N VAL A 5 0.46 18.79 -4.20
CA VAL A 5 0.85 20.20 -4.02
C VAL A 5 -0.32 21.07 -3.55
N GLN A 6 -1.54 20.74 -3.97
CA GLN A 6 -2.75 21.44 -3.53
C GLN A 6 -3.15 21.06 -2.10
N TYR A 7 -2.99 19.79 -1.72
CA TYR A 7 -3.32 19.31 -0.38
C TYR A 7 -2.35 19.86 0.68
N ASP A 8 -1.05 19.84 0.38
CA ASP A 8 -0.03 20.21 1.36
C ASP A 8 0.82 21.41 0.90
N SER A 9 0.62 22.52 1.59
CA SER A 9 1.37 23.77 1.39
C SER A 9 2.88 23.63 1.53
N PHE A 10 3.38 22.57 2.19
CA PHE A 10 4.81 22.24 2.24
C PHE A 10 5.41 22.07 0.84
N PHE A 11 4.65 21.56 -0.13
CA PHE A 11 5.14 21.44 -1.51
C PHE A 11 5.03 22.76 -2.29
N GLY A 12 4.35 23.78 -1.76
CA GLY A 12 4.29 25.10 -2.37
C GLY A 12 5.69 25.74 -2.50
N GLN A 13 5.95 26.36 -3.65
CA GLN A 13 7.18 27.12 -3.84
C GLN A 13 7.12 28.43 -3.05
N THR A 14 8.12 28.67 -2.22
CA THR A 14 8.21 29.86 -1.35
C THR A 14 9.45 30.67 -1.67
N ARG A 15 9.51 31.91 -1.16
CA ARG A 15 10.71 32.75 -1.20
C ARG A 15 11.34 32.82 0.19
N ASP A 16 12.66 32.93 0.26
CA ASP A 16 13.36 33.20 1.52
C ASP A 16 13.26 34.67 1.94
N THR A 17 13.82 34.99 3.11
CA THR A 17 13.86 36.36 3.66
C THR A 17 14.66 37.34 2.80
N ALA A 18 15.55 36.84 1.93
CA ALA A 18 16.28 37.63 0.94
C ALA A 18 15.55 37.72 -0.42
N GLY A 19 14.32 37.18 -0.51
CA GLY A 19 13.51 37.17 -1.72
C GLY A 19 13.91 36.11 -2.76
N ARG A 20 14.88 35.24 -2.47
CA ARG A 20 15.33 34.18 -3.39
C ARG A 20 14.31 33.07 -3.43
N VAL A 21 14.13 32.49 -4.61
CA VAL A 21 13.20 31.38 -4.84
C VAL A 21 13.77 30.13 -4.18
N ARG A 22 12.99 29.48 -3.31
CA ARG A 22 13.36 28.20 -2.70
C ARG A 22 13.10 27.04 -3.67
N VAL A 23 13.56 25.86 -3.28
CA VAL A 23 13.36 24.58 -4.00
C VAL A 23 11.94 24.48 -4.55
N SER A 24 11.85 24.14 -5.83
CA SER A 24 10.58 24.05 -6.54
C SER A 24 9.70 22.90 -6.02
N SER A 25 8.39 23.04 -6.18
CA SER A 25 7.40 21.99 -5.87
C SER A 25 7.73 20.68 -6.57
N LEU A 26 8.15 20.76 -7.84
CA LEU A 26 8.52 19.60 -8.64
C LEU A 26 9.70 18.85 -8.02
N LEU A 27 10.77 19.55 -7.64
CA LEU A 27 11.95 18.91 -7.04
C LEU A 27 11.61 18.23 -5.71
N ARG A 28 10.82 18.88 -4.85
CA ARG A 28 10.35 18.27 -3.58
C ARG A 28 9.51 17.02 -3.79
N VAL A 29 8.64 17.01 -4.80
CA VAL A 29 7.83 15.83 -5.11
C VAL A 29 8.70 14.73 -5.70
N ILE A 30 9.58 15.03 -6.66
CA ILE A 30 10.44 14.01 -7.27
C ILE A 30 11.42 13.44 -6.25
N SER A 31 11.95 14.24 -5.33
CA SER A 31 12.84 13.74 -4.28
C SER A 31 12.15 12.67 -3.45
N ALA A 32 10.89 12.90 -3.05
CA ALA A 32 10.09 11.91 -2.34
C ALA A 32 9.85 10.64 -3.18
N PHE A 33 9.48 10.80 -4.45
CA PHE A 33 9.28 9.68 -5.36
C PHE A 33 10.54 8.83 -5.55
N ARG A 34 11.74 9.44 -5.65
CA ARG A 34 12.99 8.69 -5.85
C ARG A 34 13.37 7.85 -4.62
N VAL A 35 13.12 8.37 -3.41
CA VAL A 35 13.28 7.56 -2.19
C VAL A 35 12.32 6.38 -2.25
N LEU A 36 11.03 6.62 -2.49
CA LEU A 36 10.01 5.58 -2.39
C LEU A 36 10.13 4.52 -3.50
N ALA A 37 10.43 4.92 -4.74
CA ALA A 37 10.49 4.02 -5.89
C ALA A 37 11.81 3.25 -5.98
N TYR A 38 12.93 3.86 -5.60
CA TYR A 38 14.26 3.27 -5.80
C TYR A 38 15.01 2.96 -4.50
N ALA A 39 14.36 3.15 -3.34
CA ALA A 39 15.02 3.06 -2.03
C ALA A 39 16.30 3.91 -1.95
N SER A 40 16.31 5.06 -2.63
CA SER A 40 17.45 5.97 -2.64
C SER A 40 17.68 6.50 -1.22
N SER A 41 18.93 6.58 -0.76
CA SER A 41 19.22 7.26 0.50
C SER A 41 18.92 8.75 0.39
N PHE A 42 18.59 9.37 1.52
CA PHE A 42 18.36 10.80 1.57
C PHE A 42 19.63 11.58 1.19
N ASP A 43 20.79 11.10 1.65
CA ASP A 43 22.11 11.67 1.36
C ASP A 43 22.42 11.75 -0.13
N VAL A 44 22.11 10.69 -0.89
CA VAL A 44 22.37 10.66 -2.35
C VAL A 44 21.52 11.70 -3.07
N ILE A 45 20.31 11.99 -2.58
CA ILE A 45 19.47 13.03 -3.18
C ILE A 45 20.00 14.42 -2.77
N ASP A 46 20.46 14.59 -1.54
CA ASP A 46 21.04 15.84 -1.05
C ASP A 46 22.28 16.24 -1.86
N GLU A 47 23.26 15.34 -1.95
CA GLU A 47 24.53 15.57 -2.66
C GLU A 47 24.32 15.93 -4.13
N ASN A 48 23.34 15.30 -4.78
CA ASN A 48 23.11 15.49 -6.21
C ASN A 48 22.22 16.70 -6.52
N TRP A 49 21.25 17.04 -5.66
CA TRP A 49 20.14 17.96 -5.99
C TRP A 49 20.13 19.24 -5.16
N GLU A 50 21.22 19.52 -4.41
CA GLU A 50 21.36 20.71 -3.57
C GLU A 50 20.19 20.86 -2.56
N MET A 51 19.76 19.74 -1.99
CA MET A 51 18.60 19.65 -1.10
C MET A 51 18.97 18.96 0.21
N SER A 52 19.07 19.69 1.32
CA SER A 52 19.48 19.10 2.60
C SER A 52 18.75 17.78 2.92
N GLU A 53 19.46 16.79 3.48
CA GLU A 53 18.92 15.48 3.86
C GLU A 53 17.59 15.60 4.64
N SER A 54 17.56 16.54 5.59
CA SER A 54 16.36 16.87 6.38
C SER A 54 15.17 17.35 5.53
N THR A 55 15.43 18.10 4.45
CA THR A 55 14.41 18.51 3.49
C THR A 55 13.88 17.30 2.71
N VAL A 56 14.76 16.42 2.23
CA VAL A 56 14.36 15.18 1.52
C VAL A 56 13.50 14.30 2.42
N LYS A 57 13.91 14.09 3.68
CA LYS A 57 13.15 13.33 4.67
C LYS A 57 11.77 13.94 4.91
N ASN A 58 11.67 15.26 5.05
CA ASN A 58 10.39 15.95 5.17
C ASN A 58 9.54 15.83 3.91
N CYS A 59 10.14 15.90 2.72
CA CYS A 59 9.43 15.67 1.46
C CYS A 59 8.80 14.28 1.45
N VAL A 60 9.53 13.23 1.84
CA VAL A 60 8.96 11.87 1.91
C VAL A 60 7.80 11.79 2.89
N ARG A 61 7.95 12.35 4.10
CA ARG A 61 6.88 12.32 5.10
C ARG A 61 5.61 13.05 4.63
N HIS A 62 5.74 14.31 4.23
CA HIS A 62 4.61 15.11 3.72
C HIS A 62 4.00 14.49 2.45
N PHE A 63 4.82 13.89 1.60
CA PHE A 63 4.33 13.21 0.40
C PHE A 63 3.46 12.01 0.75
N CYS A 64 3.91 11.15 1.67
CA CYS A 64 3.12 10.01 2.12
C CYS A 64 1.81 10.45 2.78
N GLU A 65 1.86 11.44 3.67
CA GLU A 65 0.66 12.00 4.32
C GLU A 65 -0.35 12.54 3.28
N ALA A 66 0.13 13.31 2.30
CA ALA A 66 -0.70 13.85 1.24
C ALA A 66 -1.26 12.75 0.33
N VAL A 67 -0.45 11.75 -0.05
CA VAL A 67 -0.91 10.64 -0.89
C VAL A 67 -1.99 9.83 -0.17
N ILE A 68 -1.79 9.52 1.12
CA ILE A 68 -2.79 8.81 1.91
C ILE A 68 -4.06 9.65 1.98
N ALA A 69 -3.99 10.93 2.34
CA ALA A 69 -5.18 11.75 2.50
C ALA A 69 -5.97 11.94 1.19
N VAL A 70 -5.27 12.12 0.07
CA VAL A 70 -5.90 12.39 -1.23
C VAL A 70 -6.43 11.11 -1.89
N PHE A 71 -5.67 10.02 -1.85
CA PHE A 71 -5.96 8.82 -2.66
C PHE A 71 -6.55 7.66 -1.86
N SER A 72 -6.33 7.58 -0.54
CA SER A 72 -6.90 6.51 0.29
C SER A 72 -8.43 6.39 0.15
N PRO A 73 -9.22 7.47 0.10
CA PRO A 73 -10.67 7.35 -0.07
C PRO A 73 -11.13 6.65 -1.35
N GLU A 74 -10.32 6.65 -2.41
CA GLU A 74 -10.64 6.01 -3.69
C GLU A 74 -9.97 4.63 -3.83
N TYR A 75 -8.70 4.55 -3.45
CA TYR A 75 -7.83 3.39 -3.70
C TYR A 75 -7.67 2.47 -2.50
N PHE A 76 -7.98 2.91 -1.29
CA PHE A 76 -7.87 2.12 -0.07
C PHE A 76 -9.21 1.98 0.65
N ARG A 77 -10.07 1.12 0.08
CA ARG A 77 -11.41 0.85 0.61
C ARG A 77 -11.92 -0.53 0.20
N PRO A 78 -12.78 -1.17 1.01
CA PRO A 78 -13.51 -2.35 0.58
C PRO A 78 -14.37 -2.08 -0.67
N PRO A 79 -14.56 -3.08 -1.55
CA PRO A 79 -15.33 -2.90 -2.76
C PRO A 79 -16.83 -2.78 -2.44
N THR A 80 -17.52 -1.91 -3.16
CA THR A 80 -18.98 -1.73 -3.03
C THR A 80 -19.72 -2.78 -3.88
N PRO A 81 -20.99 -3.12 -3.60
CA PRO A 81 -21.73 -4.13 -4.38
C PRO A 81 -21.69 -3.91 -5.89
N SER A 82 -21.75 -2.65 -6.35
CA SER A 82 -21.62 -2.33 -7.78
C SER A 82 -20.21 -2.62 -8.32
N SER A 83 -19.17 -2.16 -7.60
CA SER A 83 -17.77 -2.46 -7.97
C SER A 83 -17.49 -3.95 -8.01
N ILE A 84 -18.15 -4.74 -7.17
CA ILE A 84 -18.01 -6.19 -7.13
C ILE A 84 -18.62 -6.83 -8.38
N SER A 85 -19.81 -6.41 -8.79
CA SER A 85 -20.41 -6.86 -10.04
C SER A 85 -19.53 -6.53 -11.24
N GLU A 86 -18.98 -5.32 -11.29
CA GLU A 86 -18.04 -4.89 -12.34
C GLU A 86 -16.77 -5.76 -12.35
N LEU A 87 -16.17 -6.01 -11.18
CA LEU A 87 -15.00 -6.87 -11.04
C LEU A 87 -15.27 -8.30 -11.48
N LEU A 88 -16.41 -8.88 -11.08
CA LEU A 88 -16.81 -10.23 -11.47
C LEU A 88 -17.01 -10.36 -12.98
N GLU A 89 -17.62 -9.36 -13.62
CA GLU A 89 -17.80 -9.33 -15.07
C GLU A 89 -16.46 -9.24 -15.80
N GLU A 90 -15.60 -8.29 -15.41
CA GLU A 90 -14.29 -8.09 -16.03
C GLU A 90 -13.36 -9.29 -15.80
N ASN A 91 -13.37 -9.87 -14.60
CA ASN A 91 -12.55 -11.04 -14.31
C ASN A 91 -13.07 -12.29 -15.04
N ALA A 92 -14.39 -12.46 -15.21
CA ALA A 92 -14.95 -13.53 -16.03
C ALA A 92 -14.49 -13.43 -17.50
N LYS A 93 -14.52 -12.22 -18.11
CA LYS A 93 -13.99 -11.98 -19.46
C LYS A 93 -12.52 -12.38 -19.60
N ARG A 94 -11.75 -12.26 -18.53
CA ARG A 94 -10.32 -12.60 -18.45
C ARG A 94 -10.05 -14.07 -18.11
N GLY A 95 -11.09 -14.87 -17.83
CA GLY A 95 -10.97 -16.28 -17.47
C GLY A 95 -10.90 -16.57 -15.97
N PHE A 96 -11.08 -15.55 -15.11
CA PHE A 96 -11.08 -15.65 -13.64
C PHE A 96 -12.50 -15.55 -13.08
N VAL A 97 -13.37 -16.49 -13.45
CA VAL A 97 -14.77 -16.51 -13.01
C VAL A 97 -14.87 -16.56 -11.48
N GLY A 98 -15.63 -15.64 -10.87
CA GLY A 98 -15.81 -15.58 -9.41
C GLY A 98 -14.67 -14.89 -8.65
N MET A 99 -13.62 -14.42 -9.33
CA MET A 99 -12.54 -13.65 -8.72
C MET A 99 -12.96 -12.18 -8.60
N VAL A 100 -12.71 -11.55 -7.45
CA VAL A 100 -12.90 -10.10 -7.27
C VAL A 100 -11.57 -9.37 -7.02
N GLY A 101 -10.51 -10.09 -6.69
CA GLY A 101 -9.22 -9.58 -6.22
C GLY A 101 -8.25 -10.72 -5.90
N SER A 102 -7.06 -10.37 -5.42
CA SER A 102 -5.99 -11.29 -5.06
C SER A 102 -5.46 -10.92 -3.68
N ILE A 103 -5.29 -11.93 -2.83
CA ILE A 103 -4.60 -11.81 -1.56
C ILE A 103 -3.17 -12.35 -1.70
N ASP A 104 -2.20 -11.65 -1.14
CA ASP A 104 -0.81 -12.11 -1.13
C ASP A 104 -0.08 -11.67 0.15
N CYS A 105 0.98 -12.41 0.48
CA CYS A 105 1.84 -12.19 1.64
C CYS A 105 3.27 -11.87 1.17
N MET A 106 3.76 -10.66 1.45
CA MET A 106 5.10 -10.24 1.10
C MET A 106 5.99 -10.13 2.34
N HIS A 107 7.18 -10.73 2.30
CA HIS A 107 8.19 -10.61 3.36
C HIS A 107 9.09 -9.39 3.14
N TRP A 108 8.91 -8.36 3.95
CA TRP A 108 9.69 -7.12 3.91
C TRP A 108 10.89 -7.21 4.86
N GLY A 109 12.10 -7.08 4.32
CA GLY A 109 13.33 -7.13 5.12
C GLY A 109 13.36 -6.07 6.22
N TRP A 110 13.61 -6.49 7.46
CA TRP A 110 13.64 -5.61 8.64
C TRP A 110 15.07 -5.42 9.15
N LYS A 111 15.78 -4.44 8.57
CA LYS A 111 17.20 -4.17 8.85
C LYS A 111 17.45 -3.71 10.30
N ILE A 112 16.52 -2.95 10.86
CA ILE A 112 16.60 -2.37 12.22
C ILE A 112 15.74 -3.14 13.23
N CYS A 113 15.68 -4.46 13.09
CA CYS A 113 14.94 -5.34 14.00
C CYS A 113 15.62 -5.39 15.38
N PRO A 114 14.90 -5.11 16.49
CA PRO A 114 15.45 -5.25 17.83
C PRO A 114 15.86 -6.70 18.13
N ILE A 115 16.98 -6.88 18.83
CA ILE A 115 17.55 -8.21 19.14
C ILE A 115 16.53 -9.10 19.89
N GLU A 116 15.79 -8.49 20.81
CA GLU A 116 14.75 -9.13 21.64
C GLU A 116 13.64 -9.83 20.83
N VAL A 117 13.29 -9.31 19.65
CA VAL A 117 12.25 -9.90 18.77
C VAL A 117 12.84 -10.60 17.54
N ALA A 118 14.15 -10.47 17.30
CA ALA A 118 14.82 -10.99 16.11
C ALA A 118 14.62 -12.50 15.91
N GLY A 119 14.57 -13.28 17.01
CA GLY A 119 14.33 -14.72 16.95
C GLY A 119 13.01 -15.08 16.25
N GLN A 120 11.94 -14.32 16.54
CA GLN A 120 10.60 -14.55 15.98
C GLN A 120 10.48 -14.06 14.53
N HIS A 121 11.30 -13.09 14.12
CA HIS A 121 11.24 -12.50 12.78
C HIS A 121 12.20 -13.13 11.78
N LYS A 122 12.95 -14.15 12.20
CA LYS A 122 13.93 -14.85 11.36
C LYS A 122 13.30 -16.09 10.74
N GLY A 123 12.84 -15.97 9.50
CA GLY A 123 12.27 -17.10 8.76
C GLY A 123 13.29 -18.05 8.14
N LYS A 124 12.79 -18.94 7.28
CA LYS A 124 13.59 -19.97 6.57
C LYS A 124 14.78 -19.38 5.83
N GLU A 125 14.62 -18.20 5.24
CA GLU A 125 15.68 -17.48 4.51
C GLU A 125 16.76 -16.89 5.41
N LYS A 126 16.64 -17.08 6.74
CA LYS A 126 17.53 -16.53 7.77
C LYS A 126 17.64 -15.00 7.78
N LYS A 127 16.80 -14.31 7.00
CA LYS A 127 16.65 -12.86 6.97
C LYS A 127 15.53 -12.44 7.92
N LEU A 128 15.77 -11.35 8.64
CA LEU A 128 14.77 -10.71 9.49
C LEU A 128 13.75 -10.03 8.59
N SER A 129 12.48 -10.33 8.76
CA SER A 129 11.40 -9.71 7.98
C SER A 129 10.13 -9.48 8.79
N LYS A 130 9.30 -8.58 8.27
CA LYS A 130 7.90 -8.41 8.65
C LYS A 130 7.04 -8.77 7.45
N VAL A 131 5.91 -9.42 7.68
CA VAL A 131 4.99 -9.77 6.61
C VAL A 131 3.99 -8.65 6.39
N LEU A 132 3.76 -8.33 5.12
CA LEU A 132 2.65 -7.54 4.62
C LEU A 132 1.66 -8.50 3.94
N GLU A 133 0.50 -8.68 4.54
CA GLU A 133 -0.66 -9.25 3.88
C GLU A 133 -1.43 -8.10 3.21
N ALA A 134 -1.86 -8.28 1.97
CA ALA A 134 -2.68 -7.29 1.28
C ALA A 134 -3.65 -7.94 0.30
N VAL A 135 -4.83 -7.33 0.14
CA VAL A 135 -5.81 -7.68 -0.89
C VAL A 135 -5.91 -6.54 -1.88
N ALA A 136 -5.71 -6.85 -3.16
CA ALA A 136 -5.82 -5.89 -4.25
C ALA A 136 -6.65 -6.42 -5.42
N ASP A 137 -7.32 -5.51 -6.11
CA ASP A 137 -8.20 -5.84 -7.23
C ASP A 137 -7.66 -5.45 -8.60
N TYR A 138 -8.39 -5.86 -9.63
CA TYR A 138 -8.04 -5.54 -11.01
C TYR A 138 -8.12 -4.04 -11.32
N MET A 139 -8.90 -3.28 -10.55
CA MET A 139 -9.03 -1.82 -10.66
C MET A 139 -7.95 -1.07 -9.87
N LEU A 140 -6.90 -1.78 -9.42
CA LEU A 140 -5.77 -1.23 -8.65
C LEU A 140 -6.16 -0.71 -7.25
N LYS A 141 -7.30 -1.15 -6.71
CA LYS A 141 -7.72 -0.77 -5.36
C LYS A 141 -7.22 -1.83 -4.38
N ILE A 142 -6.75 -1.35 -3.24
CA ILE A 142 -6.36 -2.14 -2.09
C ILE A 142 -7.53 -2.10 -1.12
N TRP A 143 -8.00 -3.25 -0.66
CA TRP A 143 -9.17 -3.32 0.23
C TRP A 143 -8.78 -3.58 1.68
N HIS A 144 -7.66 -4.27 1.84
CA HIS A 144 -7.14 -4.73 3.10
C HIS A 144 -5.62 -4.68 3.05
N TYR A 145 -5.02 -4.30 4.18
CA TYR A 145 -3.64 -4.66 4.49
C TYR A 145 -3.52 -5.01 5.95
N ASN A 146 -2.60 -5.92 6.26
CA ASN A 146 -2.18 -6.23 7.61
C ASN A 146 -0.65 -6.36 7.61
N PHE A 147 0.02 -5.42 8.28
CA PHE A 147 1.48 -5.35 8.30
C PHE A 147 2.01 -5.55 9.71
N GLY A 148 3.02 -6.40 9.83
CA GLY A 148 3.81 -6.50 11.05
C GLY A 148 3.98 -7.90 11.58
N SER A 149 3.27 -8.88 11.02
CA SER A 149 3.37 -10.28 11.43
C SER A 149 4.82 -10.79 11.34
N PRO A 150 5.22 -11.71 12.23
CA PRO A 150 6.58 -12.24 12.24
C PRO A 150 6.98 -12.87 10.90
N GLY A 151 8.14 -12.45 10.38
CA GLY A 151 8.69 -12.98 9.13
C GLY A 151 9.11 -14.45 9.15
N SER A 152 8.98 -15.12 10.29
CA SER A 152 9.14 -16.57 10.40
C SER A 152 7.89 -17.35 10.00
N LEU A 153 6.73 -16.71 10.01
CA LEU A 153 5.48 -17.31 9.59
C LEU A 153 5.49 -17.49 8.07
N ASN A 154 5.02 -18.64 7.61
CA ASN A 154 4.74 -18.85 6.20
C ASN A 154 3.34 -18.34 5.86
N ASP A 155 3.03 -18.23 4.57
CA ASP A 155 1.76 -17.70 4.08
C ASP A 155 0.56 -18.40 4.71
N LEU A 156 0.60 -19.73 4.90
CA LEU A 156 -0.50 -20.48 5.52
C LEU A 156 -0.81 -19.98 6.94
N HIS A 157 0.22 -19.80 7.78
CA HIS A 157 0.01 -19.29 9.15
C HIS A 157 -0.34 -17.80 9.17
N ILE A 158 0.00 -17.04 8.13
CA ILE A 158 -0.45 -15.65 7.99
C ILE A 158 -1.95 -15.64 7.66
N LEU A 159 -2.39 -16.46 6.69
CA LEU A 159 -3.79 -16.56 6.30
C LEU A 159 -4.67 -17.18 7.39
N GLU A 160 -4.14 -18.05 8.24
CA GLU A 160 -4.88 -18.62 9.39
C GLU A 160 -5.28 -17.57 10.43
N GLN A 161 -4.49 -16.51 10.59
CA GLN A 161 -4.77 -15.39 11.51
C GLN A 161 -5.18 -14.11 10.78
N SER A 162 -5.50 -14.22 9.49
CA SER A 162 -5.83 -13.06 8.66
C SER A 162 -7.19 -12.49 9.09
N PRO A 163 -7.32 -11.18 9.31
CA PRO A 163 -8.61 -10.53 9.53
C PRO A 163 -9.64 -10.77 8.41
N VAL A 164 -9.18 -10.97 7.17
CA VAL A 164 -10.05 -11.26 6.00
C VAL A 164 -10.71 -12.63 6.17
N PHE A 165 -9.92 -13.69 6.32
CA PHE A 165 -10.39 -15.05 6.58
C PHE A 165 -11.26 -15.14 7.85
N ASP A 166 -10.90 -14.43 8.93
CA ASP A 166 -11.70 -14.35 10.14
C ASP A 166 -13.11 -13.80 9.88
N ALA A 167 -13.22 -12.72 9.10
CA ALA A 167 -14.52 -12.13 8.74
C ALA A 167 -15.36 -13.09 7.89
N ILE A 168 -14.74 -13.90 7.04
CA ILE A 168 -15.42 -14.94 6.25
C ILE A 168 -15.96 -16.04 7.16
N LEU A 169 -15.13 -16.56 8.08
CA LEU A 169 -15.51 -17.62 9.01
C LEU A 169 -16.63 -17.18 9.96
N ARG A 170 -16.67 -15.89 10.32
CA ARG A 170 -17.75 -15.29 11.13
C ARG A 170 -19.01 -14.93 10.33
N GLY A 171 -18.97 -15.01 9.00
CA GLY A 171 -20.08 -14.61 8.13
C GLY A 171 -20.30 -13.09 8.09
N GLU A 172 -19.28 -12.30 8.43
CA GLU A 172 -19.28 -10.83 8.43
C GLU A 172 -18.85 -10.26 7.07
N ALA A 173 -18.17 -11.09 6.26
CA ALA A 173 -17.78 -10.72 4.91
C ALA A 173 -19.00 -10.45 4.04
N ALA A 174 -18.93 -9.40 3.21
CA ALA A 174 -20.03 -9.03 2.34
C ALA A 174 -20.34 -10.16 1.35
N THR A 175 -21.59 -10.23 0.89
CA THR A 175 -22.04 -11.28 -0.03
C THR A 175 -22.74 -10.67 -1.24
N VAL A 176 -22.57 -11.31 -2.41
CA VAL A 176 -23.24 -10.93 -3.66
C VAL A 176 -23.82 -12.16 -4.34
N HIS A 177 -24.97 -11.99 -4.99
CA HIS A 177 -25.51 -13.02 -5.89
C HIS A 177 -24.80 -12.92 -7.23
N TYR A 178 -24.21 -14.02 -7.68
CA TYR A 178 -23.51 -14.10 -8.94
C TYR A 178 -23.95 -15.34 -9.73
N ASP A 179 -24.31 -15.12 -11.00
CA ASP A 179 -24.68 -16.19 -11.91
C ASP A 179 -23.43 -16.79 -12.57
N ILE A 180 -23.27 -18.10 -12.43
CA ILE A 180 -22.27 -18.88 -13.14
C ILE A 180 -23.00 -19.88 -14.01
N ASN A 181 -22.99 -19.66 -15.33
CA ASN A 181 -23.60 -20.54 -16.31
C ASN A 181 -25.08 -20.87 -16.00
N GLY A 182 -25.87 -19.88 -15.60
CA GLY A 182 -27.29 -20.05 -15.26
C GLY A 182 -27.55 -20.56 -13.83
N THR A 183 -26.50 -20.69 -13.00
CA THR A 183 -26.61 -21.03 -11.59
C THR A 183 -26.23 -19.85 -10.72
N VAL A 184 -27.21 -19.23 -10.06
CA VAL A 184 -26.98 -18.16 -9.09
C VAL A 184 -26.40 -18.74 -7.80
N ARG A 185 -25.23 -18.25 -7.39
CA ARG A 185 -24.56 -18.58 -6.12
C ARG A 185 -24.41 -17.33 -5.27
N LEU A 186 -24.41 -17.52 -3.96
CA LEU A 186 -23.98 -16.48 -3.02
C LEU A 186 -22.45 -16.52 -2.95
N PHE A 187 -21.81 -15.45 -3.40
CA PHE A 187 -20.37 -15.24 -3.33
C PHE A 187 -20.04 -14.42 -2.10
N THR A 188 -19.17 -14.94 -1.24
CA THR A 188 -18.61 -14.20 -0.11
C THR A 188 -17.33 -13.49 -0.55
N LEU A 189 -17.26 -12.19 -0.27
CA LEU A 189 -16.13 -11.34 -0.60
C LEU A 189 -14.91 -11.65 0.27
N PHE A 190 -13.76 -11.39 -0.31
CA PHE A 190 -12.44 -11.31 0.29
C PHE A 190 -11.97 -9.86 0.28
#